data_AF-A0AAX2GXR5-F1
#
_entry.id   AF-A0AAX2GXR5-F1
#
_cell.length_a   1.000
_cell.length_b   1.000
_cell.length_c   1.000
_cell.angle_alpha   90.00
_cell.angle_beta   90.00
_cell.angle_gamma   90.00
#
_symmetry.space_group_name_H-M   'P 1'
#
loop_
_entity.id
_entity.type
_entity.pdbx_description
1 polymer ?
#
loop_
_entity_poly.entity_id
_entity_poly.type
_entity_poly.pdbx_seq_one_letter_code
_entity_poly.pdbx_strand_id
1 'polypeptide(L)'
;MLENAIHTVIESIEVAPAVSLSVQMNGASIPVQSNLGFASQCIYFKKIREYSSEAISDCFAQLFQRITLLVGYRGSIDELQKGEIKNAILRHFSSLSFEEIYKAFQLDRSNQLAGDEQKIRTVTEHYQFFDVSYVTSVLVKYQHWLRQLQRDHHLPIAPEKSAPQLPKHSYDTEVEAYMIQTFEDFKMTNQLPTLCSFVYNWWGKQGVLKPFLNALSQRKLQQFREETAQVLRQRVRKDISWSVAYKTFLSQGDVDYQGSGNKPLTDALRKILSVKKEVLLRAFYQWKIENNT
;
A
#
# COMPACT_ATOMS: atom_id res chain seq x y z
N MET A 1 21.46 -13.08 -28.01
CA MET A 1 20.70 -11.81 -27.96
C MET A 1 19.81 -11.78 -26.72
N LEU A 2 20.40 -12.08 -25.56
CA LEU A 2 19.82 -11.82 -24.24
C LEU A 2 20.11 -10.37 -23.80
N GLU A 3 20.42 -9.49 -24.78
CA GLU A 3 20.97 -8.14 -24.56
C GLU A 3 20.10 -7.02 -25.13
N ASN A 4 19.01 -7.30 -25.86
CA ASN A 4 18.12 -6.24 -26.36
C ASN A 4 16.87 -5.97 -25.50
N ALA A 5 16.56 -6.82 -24.51
CA ALA A 5 15.41 -6.59 -23.62
C ALA A 5 15.74 -5.70 -22.40
N ILE A 6 17.02 -5.33 -22.22
CA ILE A 6 17.44 -4.32 -21.24
C ILE A 6 17.31 -2.90 -21.84
N HIS A 7 17.05 -2.77 -23.15
CA HIS A 7 16.85 -1.47 -23.81
C HIS A 7 15.38 -1.09 -24.11
N THR A 8 14.41 -2.01 -24.06
CA THR A 8 12.99 -1.71 -24.40
C THR A 8 12.14 -1.20 -23.23
N VAL A 9 12.75 -0.89 -22.08
CA VAL A 9 12.12 -0.11 -21.00
C VAL A 9 12.42 1.39 -21.13
N ILE A 10 13.32 1.77 -22.05
CA ILE A 10 13.61 3.18 -22.38
C ILE A 10 12.85 3.66 -23.64
N GLU A 11 12.32 2.77 -24.49
CA GLU A 11 11.65 3.17 -25.74
C GLU A 11 10.12 3.03 -25.79
N SER A 12 9.45 2.54 -24.73
CA SER A 12 7.97 2.60 -24.67
C SER A 12 7.43 4.00 -24.32
N ILE A 13 8.23 5.05 -24.54
CA ILE A 13 7.87 6.46 -24.38
C ILE A 13 7.37 7.08 -25.71
N GLU A 14 7.53 6.43 -26.87
CA GLU A 14 7.08 7.02 -28.14
C GLU A 14 6.07 6.12 -28.90
N VAL A 15 4.88 6.70 -29.11
CA VAL A 15 3.80 6.35 -30.08
C VAL A 15 2.58 5.54 -29.56
N ALA A 16 1.66 6.31 -28.93
CA ALA A 16 0.18 6.35 -29.08
C ALA A 16 -0.75 5.24 -28.49
N PRO A 17 -2.03 5.53 -28.11
CA PRO A 17 -2.76 6.81 -28.03
C PRO A 17 -3.17 7.21 -26.60
N ALA A 18 -3.52 8.48 -26.44
CA ALA A 18 -3.75 9.18 -25.18
C ALA A 18 -4.98 8.69 -24.38
N VAL A 19 -4.75 8.19 -23.17
CA VAL A 19 -5.68 8.36 -22.04
C VAL A 19 -4.98 9.24 -21.03
N SER A 20 -5.16 10.55 -21.18
CA SER A 20 -4.58 11.57 -20.32
C SER A 20 -5.20 11.50 -18.91
N LEU A 21 -4.51 10.88 -17.96
CA LEU A 21 -4.79 11.04 -16.52
C LEU A 21 -4.20 12.38 -16.07
N SER A 22 -4.93 13.45 -16.35
CA SER A 22 -4.56 14.82 -16.01
C SER A 22 -5.55 15.46 -15.05
N VAL A 23 -5.05 16.15 -14.03
CA VAL A 23 -5.84 17.06 -13.19
C VAL A 23 -5.91 18.41 -13.91
N GLN A 24 -7.12 18.93 -14.11
CA GLN A 24 -7.33 20.28 -14.63
C GLN A 24 -7.14 21.29 -13.49
N MET A 25 -6.13 22.15 -13.59
CA MET A 25 -5.90 23.23 -12.63
C MET A 25 -5.60 24.53 -13.38
N ASN A 26 -6.34 25.60 -13.10
CA ASN A 26 -6.16 26.92 -13.72
C ASN A 26 -6.11 26.89 -15.26
N GLY A 27 -6.91 26.02 -15.89
CA GLY A 27 -6.96 25.86 -17.35
C GLY A 27 -5.82 25.02 -17.95
N ALA A 28 -4.95 24.42 -17.13
CA ALA A 28 -3.87 23.55 -17.56
C ALA A 28 -4.11 22.08 -17.18
N SER A 29 -3.73 21.18 -18.10
CA SER A 29 -3.75 19.73 -17.91
C SER A 29 -2.45 19.27 -17.24
N ILE A 30 -2.52 18.88 -15.96
CA ILE A 30 -1.35 18.47 -15.17
C ILE A 30 -1.37 16.95 -14.98
N PRO A 31 -0.31 16.22 -15.37
CA PRO A 31 -0.26 14.77 -15.18
C PRO A 31 -0.30 14.41 -13.68
N VAL A 32 -1.15 13.45 -13.30
CA VAL A 32 -1.32 12.96 -11.91
C VAL A 32 0.01 12.50 -11.28
N GLN A 33 0.93 11.99 -12.11
CA GLN A 33 2.24 11.49 -11.69
C GLN A 33 3.24 12.60 -11.29
N SER A 34 2.93 13.86 -11.61
CA SER A 34 3.77 14.99 -11.20
C SER A 34 3.63 15.28 -9.71
N ASN A 35 4.66 15.92 -9.15
CA ASN A 35 4.65 16.40 -7.78
C ASN A 35 3.46 17.34 -7.48
N LEU A 36 3.12 18.19 -8.45
CA LEU A 36 1.98 19.10 -8.39
C LEU A 36 0.65 18.34 -8.47
N GLY A 37 0.56 17.35 -9.36
CA GLY A 37 -0.60 16.45 -9.47
C GLY A 37 -0.87 15.72 -8.16
N PHE A 38 0.15 15.10 -7.55
CA PHE A 38 0.03 14.46 -6.24
C PHE A 38 -0.42 15.44 -5.15
N ALA A 39 0.20 16.62 -5.07
CA ALA A 39 -0.13 17.61 -4.05
C ALA A 39 -1.57 18.13 -4.15
N SER A 40 -2.11 18.24 -5.37
CA SER A 40 -3.52 18.60 -5.60
C SER A 40 -4.50 17.57 -5.07
N GLN A 41 -4.08 16.30 -4.97
CA GLN A 41 -4.90 15.19 -4.47
C GLN A 41 -4.84 15.02 -2.95
N CYS A 42 -3.84 15.60 -2.28
CA CYS A 42 -3.63 15.44 -0.84
C CYS A 42 -4.87 15.75 0.01
N ILE A 43 -5.72 16.69 -0.42
CA ILE A 43 -6.95 17.05 0.31
C ILE A 43 -8.02 15.95 0.30
N TYR A 44 -7.93 15.00 -0.63
CA TYR A 44 -8.87 13.88 -0.77
C TYR A 44 -8.38 12.59 -0.13
N PHE A 45 -7.10 12.50 0.23
CA PHE A 45 -6.59 11.34 0.94
C PHE A 45 -7.15 11.28 2.36
N LYS A 46 -7.54 10.09 2.77
CA LYS A 46 -7.99 9.81 4.13
C LYS A 46 -6.83 10.07 5.10
N LYS A 47 -7.03 10.92 6.10
CA LYS A 47 -5.96 11.26 7.05
C LYS A 47 -5.79 10.18 8.11
N ILE A 48 -4.58 10.02 8.64
CA ILE A 48 -4.26 8.99 9.63
C ILE A 48 -5.20 9.06 10.85
N ARG A 49 -5.54 10.27 11.31
CA ARG A 49 -6.49 10.50 12.42
C ARG A 49 -7.92 9.96 12.16
N GLU A 50 -8.27 9.65 10.91
CA GLU A 50 -9.60 9.18 10.50
C GLU A 50 -9.69 7.66 10.40
N TYR A 51 -8.58 6.94 10.63
CA TYR A 51 -8.56 5.48 10.66
C TYR A 51 -8.89 4.96 12.06
N SER A 52 -9.47 3.75 12.12
CA SER A 52 -9.61 3.03 13.39
C SER A 52 -8.23 2.57 13.88
N SER A 53 -8.08 2.44 15.20
CA SER A 53 -6.83 1.97 15.83
C SER A 53 -6.32 0.65 15.24
N GLU A 54 -7.23 -0.25 14.88
CA GLU A 54 -6.91 -1.53 14.23
C GLU A 54 -6.33 -1.34 12.82
N ALA A 55 -6.99 -0.57 11.96
CA ALA A 55 -6.53 -0.32 10.60
C ALA A 55 -5.19 0.44 10.57
N ILE A 56 -4.98 1.36 11.53
CA ILE A 56 -3.73 2.12 11.67
C ILE A 56 -2.53 1.20 11.84
N SER A 57 -2.64 0.14 12.66
CA SER A 57 -1.50 -0.73 12.96
C SER A 57 -1.05 -1.52 11.73
N ASP A 58 -2.00 -2.04 10.95
CA ASP A 58 -1.71 -2.79 9.73
C ASP A 58 -1.11 -1.88 8.64
N CYS A 59 -1.59 -0.64 8.54
CA CYS A 59 -1.04 0.36 7.63
C CYS A 59 0.41 0.74 7.98
N PHE A 60 0.73 0.93 9.27
CA PHE A 60 2.10 1.23 9.70
C PHE A 60 3.08 0.09 9.44
N ALA A 61 2.70 -1.15 9.71
CA ALA A 61 3.58 -2.30 9.45
C ALA A 61 4.01 -2.37 7.98
N GLN A 62 3.04 -2.18 7.07
CA GLN A 62 3.29 -2.17 5.63
C GLN A 62 4.07 -0.94 5.18
N LEU A 63 3.74 0.23 5.72
CA LEU A 63 4.43 1.48 5.41
C LEU A 63 5.92 1.38 5.77
N PHE A 64 6.23 0.90 6.98
CA PHE A 64 7.62 0.73 7.41
C PHE A 64 8.40 -0.24 6.53
N GLN A 65 7.82 -1.38 6.17
CA GLN A 65 8.46 -2.31 5.24
C GLN A 65 8.80 -1.68 3.89
N ARG A 66 7.90 -0.84 3.36
CA ARG A 66 8.12 -0.16 2.07
C ARG A 66 9.17 0.93 2.17
N ILE A 67 9.14 1.71 3.25
CA ILE A 67 10.11 2.78 3.44
C ILE A 67 11.51 2.18 3.66
N THR A 68 11.66 1.14 4.47
CA THR A 68 12.97 0.52 4.71
C THR A 68 13.58 -0.01 3.42
N LEU A 69 12.78 -0.64 2.56
CA LEU A 69 13.22 -1.05 1.22
C LEU A 69 13.61 0.15 0.35
N LEU A 70 12.79 1.19 0.30
CA LEU A 70 13.01 2.40 -0.50
C LEU A 70 14.31 3.12 -0.12
N VAL A 71 14.60 3.22 1.17
CA VAL A 71 15.77 3.93 1.68
C VAL A 71 17.02 3.05 1.74
N GLY A 72 16.90 1.76 1.41
CA GLY A 72 18.02 0.81 1.42
C GLY A 72 18.44 0.36 2.82
N TYR A 73 17.54 0.46 3.81
CA TYR A 73 17.78 -0.01 5.17
C TYR A 73 17.80 -1.54 5.21
N ARG A 74 18.96 -2.12 5.51
CA ARG A 74 19.19 -3.58 5.49
C ARG A 74 18.92 -4.29 6.82
N GLY A 75 18.58 -3.55 7.87
CA GLY A 75 18.25 -4.08 9.20
C GLY A 75 16.76 -4.25 9.44
N SER A 76 16.40 -4.80 10.60
CA SER A 76 15.04 -4.69 11.14
C SER A 76 14.94 -3.45 12.01
N ILE A 77 13.89 -2.65 11.83
CA ILE A 77 13.55 -1.60 12.79
C ILE A 77 13.22 -2.29 14.12
N ASP A 78 13.87 -1.86 15.20
CA ASP A 78 13.57 -2.35 16.54
C ASP A 78 12.10 -2.08 16.93
N GLU A 79 11.46 -2.96 17.70
CA GLU A 79 10.05 -2.81 18.06
C GLU A 79 9.78 -1.57 18.93
N LEU A 80 10.74 -1.18 19.80
CA LEU A 80 10.65 0.07 20.54
C LEU A 80 10.66 1.26 19.58
N GLN A 81 11.56 1.24 18.59
CA GLN A 81 11.64 2.28 17.56
C GLN A 81 10.36 2.35 16.72
N LYS A 82 9.79 1.21 16.31
CA LYS A 82 8.49 1.19 15.61
C LYS A 82 7.39 1.84 16.46
N GLY A 83 7.36 1.56 17.76
CA GLY A 83 6.43 2.16 18.71
C GLY A 83 6.60 3.67 18.82
N GLU A 84 7.84 4.14 19.00
CA GLU A 84 8.18 5.56 19.08
C GLU A 84 7.84 6.32 17.79
N ILE A 85 8.21 5.78 16.64
CA ILE A 85 7.88 6.34 15.32
C ILE A 85 6.36 6.42 15.14
N LYS A 86 5.63 5.34 15.42
CA LYS A 86 4.16 5.32 15.33
C LYS A 86 3.55 6.41 16.23
N ASN A 87 4.03 6.52 17.47
CA ASN A 87 3.54 7.53 18.41
C ASN A 87 3.85 8.95 17.93
N ALA A 88 5.04 9.20 17.39
CA ALA A 88 5.42 10.50 16.83
C ALA A 88 4.52 10.87 15.64
N ILE A 89 4.26 9.93 14.73
CA ILE A 89 3.38 10.15 13.58
C ILE A 89 1.94 10.43 14.04
N LEU A 90 1.41 9.65 14.98
CA LEU A 90 0.05 9.86 15.48
C LEU A 90 -0.11 11.17 16.25
N ARG A 91 0.93 11.65 16.94
CA ARG A 91 0.88 12.90 17.70
C ARG A 91 1.09 14.15 16.84
N HIS A 92 2.06 14.11 15.93
CA HIS A 92 2.54 15.30 15.23
C HIS A 92 2.18 15.35 13.74
N PHE A 93 1.88 14.20 13.14
CA PHE A 93 1.69 14.05 11.69
C PHE A 93 0.37 13.35 11.33
N SER A 94 -0.59 13.28 12.24
CA SER A 94 -1.86 12.56 12.03
C SER A 94 -2.81 13.23 11.04
N SER A 95 -2.50 14.48 10.63
CA SER A 95 -3.14 15.20 9.53
C SER A 95 -2.62 14.80 8.15
N LEU A 96 -1.54 14.01 8.07
CA LEU A 96 -1.07 13.40 6.82
C LEU A 96 -1.82 12.09 6.55
N SER A 97 -1.84 11.66 5.30
CA SER A 97 -2.22 10.31 4.90
C SER A 97 -1.02 9.37 4.83
N PHE A 98 -1.27 8.06 4.68
CA PHE A 98 -0.19 7.08 4.51
C PHE A 98 0.54 7.25 3.16
N GLU A 99 -0.19 7.68 2.13
CA GLU A 99 0.34 8.05 0.80
C GLU A 99 1.30 9.23 0.92
N GLU A 100 0.91 10.26 1.67
CA GLU A 100 1.77 11.43 1.94
C GLU A 100 3.04 11.05 2.68
N ILE A 101 2.96 10.17 3.69
CA ILE A 101 4.15 9.66 4.38
C ILE A 101 5.05 8.90 3.43
N TYR A 102 4.52 7.99 2.59
CA TYR A 102 5.35 7.27 1.64
C TYR A 102 6.02 8.19 0.61
N LYS A 103 5.25 9.16 0.08
CA LYS A 103 5.76 10.18 -0.86
C LYS A 103 6.85 11.02 -0.23
N ALA A 104 6.77 11.36 1.06
CA ALA A 104 7.82 12.07 1.77
C ALA A 104 9.18 11.38 1.64
N PHE A 105 9.24 10.06 1.84
CA PHE A 105 10.49 9.30 1.68
C PHE A 105 10.95 9.17 0.23
N GLN A 106 10.03 9.11 -0.74
CA GLN A 106 10.41 9.14 -2.17
C GLN A 106 11.07 10.46 -2.54
N LEU A 107 10.51 11.58 -2.06
CA LEU A 107 11.05 12.91 -2.30
C LEU A 107 12.37 13.12 -1.56
N ASP A 108 12.51 12.65 -0.31
CA ASP A 108 13.75 12.75 0.45
C ASP A 108 14.88 11.97 -0.25
N ARG A 109 14.59 10.72 -0.67
CA ARG A 109 15.55 9.84 -1.36
C ARG A 109 16.04 10.39 -2.69
N SER A 110 15.17 11.13 -3.40
CA SER A 110 15.48 11.80 -4.66
C SER A 110 15.98 13.24 -4.49
N ASN A 111 16.21 13.68 -3.25
CA ASN A 111 16.66 15.02 -2.90
C ASN A 111 15.72 16.15 -3.38
N GLN A 112 14.42 15.87 -3.46
CA GLN A 112 13.37 16.80 -3.93
C GLN A 112 12.63 17.52 -2.80
N LEU A 113 12.96 17.22 -1.53
CA LEU A 113 12.44 17.95 -0.37
C LEU A 113 13.20 19.24 -0.06
N ALA A 114 14.21 19.58 -0.88
CA ALA A 114 15.00 20.80 -0.71
C ALA A 114 14.17 22.02 -1.15
N GLY A 115 13.85 22.89 -0.19
CA GLY A 115 13.46 24.27 -0.47
C GLY A 115 14.69 25.16 -0.70
N ASP A 116 14.50 26.36 -1.24
CA ASP A 116 15.57 27.30 -1.59
C ASP A 116 16.49 27.72 -0.43
N GLU A 117 16.10 27.48 0.82
CA GLU A 117 16.95 27.71 1.98
C GLU A 117 18.12 26.71 2.03
N GLN A 118 19.33 27.22 1.81
CA GLN A 118 20.62 26.53 1.74
C GLN A 118 20.96 25.57 2.91
N LYS A 119 20.12 25.47 3.96
CA LYS A 119 20.30 24.55 5.10
C LYS A 119 19.52 23.22 5.01
N ILE A 120 18.59 23.07 4.06
CA ILE A 120 17.76 21.85 3.90
C ILE A 120 18.15 21.09 2.62
N ARG A 121 19.45 20.96 2.33
CA ARG A 121 19.94 20.48 1.02
C ARG A 121 20.57 19.09 1.02
N THR A 122 20.22 18.23 1.95
CA THR A 122 20.69 16.86 1.97
C THR A 122 19.55 15.87 2.16
N VAL A 123 19.64 14.76 1.42
CA VAL A 123 18.94 13.52 1.73
C VAL A 123 19.13 13.28 3.22
N THR A 124 18.04 12.98 3.93
CA THR A 124 18.15 12.75 5.36
C THR A 124 18.97 11.49 5.57
N GLU A 125 20.13 11.61 6.21
CA GLU A 125 20.98 10.46 6.48
C GLU A 125 20.38 9.66 7.64
N HIS A 126 20.00 8.43 7.34
CA HIS A 126 19.52 7.49 8.35
C HIS A 126 20.65 6.81 9.16
N TYR A 127 21.94 7.19 9.03
CA TYR A 127 23.10 6.67 9.78
C TYR A 127 23.03 5.21 10.30
N GLN A 128 22.56 4.26 9.49
CA GLN A 128 22.34 2.85 9.90
C GLN A 128 21.24 2.59 10.95
N PHE A 129 20.48 3.61 11.37
CA PHE A 129 19.34 3.52 12.27
C PHE A 129 18.08 4.10 11.64
N PHE A 130 17.02 3.28 11.58
CA PHE A 130 15.70 3.76 11.20
C PHE A 130 14.95 4.16 12.48
N ASP A 131 15.23 5.35 12.99
CA ASP A 131 14.73 5.83 14.27
C ASP A 131 13.67 6.94 14.13
N VAL A 132 13.13 7.36 15.27
CA VAL A 132 12.16 8.46 15.33
C VAL A 132 12.73 9.78 14.79
N SER A 133 14.02 10.06 15.02
CA SER A 133 14.68 11.28 14.57
C SER A 133 14.73 11.36 13.05
N TYR A 134 15.13 10.27 12.40
CA TYR A 134 15.17 10.12 10.95
C TYR A 134 13.79 10.33 10.34
N VAL A 135 12.78 9.59 10.82
CA VAL A 135 11.43 9.65 10.25
C VAL A 135 10.80 11.03 10.43
N THR A 136 10.92 11.62 11.62
CA THR A 136 10.37 12.96 11.89
C THR A 136 11.05 14.02 11.04
N SER A 137 12.37 13.92 10.82
CA SER A 137 13.11 14.85 9.96
C SER A 137 12.58 14.83 8.51
N VAL A 138 12.36 13.65 7.94
CA VAL A 138 11.78 13.51 6.59
C VAL A 138 10.37 14.13 6.52
N LEU A 139 9.52 13.85 7.51
CA LEU A 139 8.14 14.33 7.52
C LEU A 139 8.03 15.84 7.74
N VAL A 140 8.90 16.43 8.54
CA VAL A 140 9.00 17.89 8.69
C VAL A 140 9.35 18.53 7.34
N LYS A 141 10.40 18.03 6.67
CA LYS A 141 10.79 18.51 5.34
C LYS A 141 9.64 18.40 4.32
N TYR A 142 8.92 17.28 4.32
CA TYR A 142 7.76 17.09 3.46
C TYR A 142 6.63 18.09 3.72
N GLN A 143 6.30 18.38 4.98
CA GLN A 143 5.28 19.38 5.27
C GLN A 143 5.70 20.77 4.81
N HIS A 144 6.97 21.13 4.93
CA HIS A 144 7.49 22.40 4.39
C HIS A 144 7.36 22.45 2.87
N TRP A 145 7.81 21.41 2.19
CA TRP A 145 7.68 21.25 0.75
C TRP A 145 6.22 21.37 0.28
N LEU A 146 5.31 20.63 0.92
CA LEU A 146 3.89 20.66 0.56
C LEU A 146 3.29 22.05 0.77
N ARG A 147 3.59 22.72 1.89
CA ARG A 147 3.12 24.09 2.15
C ARG A 147 3.70 25.12 1.18
N GLN A 148 4.92 24.94 0.70
CA GLN A 148 5.51 25.82 -0.32
C GLN A 148 4.79 25.59 -1.65
N LEU A 149 4.70 24.34 -2.10
CA LEU A 149 4.04 24.00 -3.35
C LEU A 149 2.56 24.42 -3.38
N GLN A 150 1.85 24.30 -2.26
CA GLN A 150 0.47 24.78 -2.12
C GLN A 150 0.36 26.30 -2.21
N ARG A 151 1.33 27.05 -1.65
CA ARG A 151 1.35 28.52 -1.75
C ARG A 151 1.69 28.98 -3.18
N ASP A 152 2.74 28.40 -3.76
CA ASP A 152 3.25 28.81 -5.08
C ASP A 152 2.22 28.54 -6.19
N HIS A 153 1.44 27.45 -6.06
CA HIS A 153 0.43 27.06 -7.04
C HIS A 153 -1.02 27.30 -6.59
N HIS A 154 -1.23 28.03 -5.50
CA HIS A 154 -2.57 28.37 -4.97
C HIS A 154 -3.50 27.16 -4.82
N LEU A 155 -2.94 26.04 -4.33
CA LEU A 155 -3.69 24.80 -4.18
C LEU A 155 -4.72 24.92 -3.04
N PRO A 156 -5.91 24.31 -3.19
CA PRO A 156 -6.91 24.29 -2.13
C PRO A 156 -6.37 23.58 -0.88
N ILE A 157 -6.56 24.20 0.28
CA ILE A 157 -6.14 23.67 1.59
C ILE A 157 -7.26 22.82 2.23
N ALA A 158 -8.49 23.04 1.78
CA ALA A 158 -9.67 22.26 2.11
C ALA A 158 -10.54 22.14 0.86
N PRO A 159 -11.36 21.07 0.75
CA PRO A 159 -12.37 21.01 -0.29
C PRO A 159 -13.33 22.21 -0.15
N GLU A 160 -13.64 22.92 -1.24
CA GLU A 160 -14.56 24.04 -1.21
C GLU A 160 -15.95 23.60 -0.73
N LYS A 161 -16.55 24.38 0.19
CA LYS A 161 -17.88 24.11 0.76
C LYS A 161 -19.05 24.35 -0.21
N SER A 162 -18.78 24.79 -1.44
CA SER A 162 -19.78 24.98 -2.49
C SER A 162 -19.16 24.61 -3.85
N ALA A 163 -18.88 23.33 -4.06
CA ALA A 163 -18.56 22.84 -5.39
C ALA A 163 -19.85 22.38 -6.09
N PRO A 164 -20.01 22.63 -7.40
CA PRO A 164 -21.01 21.92 -8.19
C PRO A 164 -20.86 20.43 -7.91
N GLN A 165 -21.97 19.69 -7.88
CA GLN A 165 -21.90 18.25 -7.86
C GLN A 165 -20.97 17.84 -9.01
N LEU A 166 -19.73 17.46 -8.67
CA LEU A 166 -18.88 16.73 -9.59
C LEU A 166 -19.78 15.61 -10.09
N PRO A 167 -19.91 15.39 -11.41
CA PRO A 167 -20.57 14.19 -11.88
C PRO A 167 -19.94 13.04 -11.11
N LYS A 168 -20.75 12.10 -10.62
CA LYS A 168 -20.34 10.91 -9.85
C LYS A 168 -19.28 10.09 -10.60
N HIS A 169 -18.09 10.63 -10.79
CA HIS A 169 -16.89 9.90 -11.14
C HIS A 169 -16.39 9.38 -9.81
N SER A 170 -16.88 8.20 -9.50
CA SER A 170 -16.79 7.59 -8.18
C SER A 170 -15.33 7.30 -7.85
N TYR A 171 -14.92 7.60 -6.62
CA TYR A 171 -13.74 7.01 -5.96
C TYR A 171 -13.67 5.48 -6.14
N ASP A 172 -14.83 4.83 -6.34
CA ASP A 172 -14.91 3.41 -6.66
C ASP A 172 -14.28 3.07 -8.02
N THR A 173 -14.29 3.96 -9.01
CA THR A 173 -13.78 3.68 -10.37
C THR A 173 -12.25 3.61 -10.41
N GLU A 174 -11.55 4.42 -9.62
CA GLU A 174 -10.07 4.37 -9.54
C GLU A 174 -9.60 3.16 -8.71
N VAL A 175 -10.29 2.87 -7.60
CA VAL A 175 -10.03 1.66 -6.82
C VAL A 175 -10.35 0.42 -7.65
N GLU A 176 -11.47 0.41 -8.37
CA GLU A 176 -11.85 -0.67 -9.29
C GLU A 176 -10.83 -0.83 -10.42
N ALA A 177 -10.38 0.26 -11.04
CA ALA A 177 -9.33 0.22 -12.06
C ALA A 177 -8.02 -0.39 -11.50
N TYR A 178 -7.61 0.00 -10.28
CA TYR A 178 -6.48 -0.62 -9.61
C TYR A 178 -6.70 -2.12 -9.36
N MET A 179 -7.88 -2.51 -8.86
CA MET A 179 -8.21 -3.92 -8.60
C MET A 179 -8.20 -4.75 -9.88
N ILE A 180 -8.74 -4.21 -10.98
CA ILE A 180 -8.67 -4.81 -12.31
C ILE A 180 -7.22 -4.94 -12.76
N GLN A 181 -6.41 -3.88 -12.63
CA GLN A 181 -5.00 -3.91 -12.99
C GLN A 181 -4.23 -5.00 -12.24
N THR A 182 -4.50 -5.20 -10.94
CA THR A 182 -3.82 -6.28 -10.20
C THR A 182 -4.11 -7.68 -10.75
N PHE A 183 -5.27 -7.88 -11.38
CA PHE A 183 -5.60 -9.14 -12.05
C PHE A 183 -4.90 -9.23 -13.43
N GLU A 184 -4.87 -8.14 -14.19
CA GLU A 184 -4.13 -8.07 -15.46
C GLU A 184 -2.64 -8.33 -15.26
N ASP A 185 -2.03 -7.72 -14.25
CA ASP A 185 -0.62 -7.95 -13.88
C ASP A 185 -0.38 -9.40 -13.49
N PHE A 186 -1.32 -10.03 -12.77
CA PHE A 186 -1.22 -11.45 -12.43
C PHE A 186 -1.26 -12.34 -13.68
N LYS A 187 -2.09 -12.05 -14.67
CA LYS A 187 -2.11 -12.80 -15.95
C LYS A 187 -0.75 -12.73 -16.66
N MET A 188 -0.12 -11.57 -16.65
CA MET A 188 1.17 -11.36 -17.34
C MET A 188 2.37 -11.93 -16.56
N THR A 189 2.36 -11.83 -15.23
CA THR A 189 3.56 -12.07 -14.40
C THR A 189 3.43 -13.29 -13.47
N ASN A 190 2.22 -13.81 -13.27
CA ASN A 190 1.89 -14.80 -12.23
C ASN A 190 2.25 -14.35 -10.79
N GLN A 191 2.42 -13.04 -10.60
CA GLN A 191 2.69 -12.43 -9.31
C GLN A 191 1.43 -11.79 -8.75
N LEU A 192 1.17 -12.05 -7.48
CA LEU A 192 0.06 -11.43 -6.78
C LEU A 192 0.37 -9.96 -6.44
N PRO A 193 -0.66 -9.11 -6.32
CA PRO A 193 -0.48 -7.74 -5.86
C PRO A 193 0.06 -7.69 -4.44
N THR A 194 0.88 -6.68 -4.15
CA THR A 194 1.49 -6.50 -2.82
C THR A 194 0.46 -6.44 -1.68
N LEU A 195 -0.75 -5.94 -1.95
CA LEU A 195 -1.83 -5.79 -0.98
C LEU A 195 -2.89 -6.90 -1.08
N CYS A 196 -2.47 -8.18 -1.17
CA CYS A 196 -3.35 -9.34 -1.34
C CYS A 196 -4.59 -9.32 -0.42
N SER A 197 -4.39 -9.08 0.88
CA SER A 197 -5.49 -9.07 1.86
C SER A 197 -6.51 -7.97 1.58
N PHE A 198 -6.05 -6.80 1.14
CA PHE A 198 -6.93 -5.68 0.78
C PHE A 198 -7.71 -5.99 -0.49
N VAL A 199 -7.02 -6.49 -1.52
CA VAL A 199 -7.62 -6.89 -2.80
C VAL A 199 -8.66 -7.99 -2.60
N TYR A 200 -8.31 -9.03 -1.82
CA TYR A 200 -9.24 -10.10 -1.45
C TYR A 200 -10.47 -9.56 -0.72
N ASN A 201 -10.28 -8.73 0.31
CA ASN A 201 -11.41 -8.15 1.06
C ASN A 201 -12.30 -7.28 0.15
N TRP A 202 -11.71 -6.54 -0.78
CA TRP A 202 -12.44 -5.69 -1.71
C TRP A 202 -13.30 -6.53 -2.66
N TRP A 203 -12.72 -7.53 -3.34
CA TRP A 203 -13.49 -8.45 -4.19
C TRP A 203 -14.58 -9.20 -3.40
N GLY A 204 -14.31 -9.53 -2.13
CA GLY A 204 -15.30 -10.12 -1.23
C GLY A 204 -16.47 -9.19 -0.93
N LYS A 205 -16.20 -7.90 -0.64
CA LYS A 205 -17.24 -6.88 -0.44
C LYS A 205 -18.10 -6.66 -1.68
N GLN A 206 -17.48 -6.68 -2.86
CA GLN A 206 -18.21 -6.58 -4.14
C GLN A 206 -18.96 -7.87 -4.50
N GLY A 207 -18.85 -8.93 -3.69
CA GLY A 207 -19.51 -10.22 -3.93
C GLY A 207 -18.91 -11.05 -5.05
N VAL A 208 -17.82 -10.59 -5.69
CA VAL A 208 -17.19 -11.24 -6.86
C VAL A 208 -16.52 -12.56 -6.48
N LEU A 209 -16.09 -12.73 -5.23
CA LEU A 209 -15.54 -13.99 -4.74
C LEU A 209 -16.60 -15.08 -4.53
N LYS A 210 -17.90 -14.73 -4.43
CA LYS A 210 -18.95 -15.69 -4.04
C LYS A 210 -19.03 -16.91 -4.97
N PRO A 211 -19.04 -16.78 -6.31
CA PRO A 211 -19.12 -17.95 -7.19
C PRO A 211 -17.93 -18.90 -7.02
N PHE A 212 -16.72 -18.33 -6.93
CA PHE A 212 -15.50 -19.10 -6.67
C PHE A 212 -15.57 -19.84 -5.33
N LEU A 213 -15.92 -19.14 -4.25
CA LEU A 213 -16.00 -19.72 -2.91
C LEU A 213 -17.07 -20.82 -2.82
N ASN A 214 -18.21 -20.63 -3.48
CA ASN A 214 -19.29 -21.63 -3.53
C ASN A 214 -18.91 -22.86 -4.36
N ALA A 215 -18.00 -22.72 -5.33
CA ALA A 215 -17.51 -23.82 -6.16
C ALA A 215 -16.40 -24.65 -5.47
N LEU A 216 -15.92 -24.25 -4.29
CA LEU A 216 -14.85 -24.96 -3.59
C LEU A 216 -15.35 -26.28 -2.98
N SER A 217 -14.77 -27.39 -3.45
CA SER A 217 -14.96 -28.69 -2.81
C SER A 217 -14.12 -28.82 -1.53
N GLN A 218 -14.50 -29.74 -0.65
CA GLN A 218 -13.72 -30.08 0.56
C GLN A 218 -12.27 -30.45 0.24
N ARG A 219 -12.05 -31.14 -0.88
CA ARG A 219 -10.69 -31.47 -1.35
C ARG A 219 -9.88 -30.21 -1.68
N LYS A 220 -10.49 -29.19 -2.30
CA LYS A 220 -9.82 -27.91 -2.60
C LYS A 220 -9.55 -27.09 -1.34
N LEU A 221 -10.46 -27.11 -0.36
CA LEU A 221 -10.22 -26.46 0.93
C LEU A 221 -9.02 -27.07 1.66
N GLN A 222 -8.92 -28.41 1.67
CA GLN A 222 -7.77 -29.11 2.24
C GLN A 222 -6.46 -28.78 1.49
N GLN A 223 -6.51 -28.69 0.16
CA GLN A 223 -5.36 -28.24 -0.65
C GLN A 223 -4.90 -26.82 -0.24
N PHE A 224 -5.83 -25.86 -0.09
CA PHE A 224 -5.48 -24.50 0.33
C PHE A 224 -4.93 -24.44 1.76
N ARG A 225 -5.40 -25.32 2.64
CA ARG A 225 -4.84 -25.45 3.99
C ARG A 225 -3.39 -25.88 3.94
N GLU A 226 -3.05 -26.86 3.10
CA GLU A 226 -1.67 -27.32 2.89
C GLU A 226 -0.79 -26.22 2.28
N GLU A 227 -1.28 -25.51 1.27
CA GLU A 227 -0.58 -24.36 0.67
C GLU A 227 -0.35 -23.23 1.70
N THR A 228 -1.35 -22.93 2.52
CA THR A 228 -1.23 -21.96 3.63
C THR A 228 -0.14 -22.39 4.61
N ALA A 229 -0.08 -23.68 4.97
CA ALA A 229 0.96 -24.24 5.82
C ALA A 229 2.35 -24.05 5.21
N GLN A 230 2.48 -24.33 3.90
CA GLN A 230 3.74 -24.18 3.17
C GLN A 230 4.21 -22.73 3.14
N VAL A 231 3.33 -21.77 2.83
CA VAL A 231 3.68 -20.35 2.81
C VAL A 231 4.08 -19.86 4.21
N LEU A 232 3.34 -20.25 5.26
CA LEU A 232 3.71 -19.92 6.64
C LEU A 232 5.09 -20.50 6.99
N ARG A 233 5.36 -21.76 6.64
CA ARG A 233 6.67 -22.39 6.87
C ARG A 233 7.80 -21.66 6.14
N GLN A 234 7.57 -21.22 4.90
CA GLN A 234 8.53 -20.40 4.15
C GLN A 234 8.78 -19.05 4.82
N ARG A 235 7.73 -18.39 5.34
CA ARG A 235 7.86 -17.13 6.09
C ARG A 235 8.65 -17.33 7.38
N VAL A 236 8.42 -18.41 8.13
CA VAL A 236 9.22 -18.76 9.33
C VAL A 236 10.71 -18.91 9.01
N ARG A 237 11.06 -19.52 7.87
CA ARG A 237 12.46 -19.66 7.44
C ARG A 237 13.14 -18.31 7.16
N LYS A 238 12.38 -17.31 6.72
CA LYS A 238 12.87 -15.96 6.41
C LYS A 238 12.84 -15.04 7.63
N ASP A 239 11.85 -15.21 8.49
CA ASP A 239 11.60 -14.39 9.68
C ASP A 239 10.96 -15.24 10.79
N ILE A 240 11.70 -15.43 11.88
CA ILE A 240 11.29 -16.25 13.02
C ILE A 240 10.06 -15.69 13.75
N SER A 241 9.72 -14.41 13.55
CA SER A 241 8.51 -13.78 14.09
C SER A 241 7.21 -14.43 13.61
N TRP A 242 7.28 -15.25 12.55
CA TRP A 242 6.16 -16.04 12.02
C TRP A 242 5.98 -17.37 12.75
N SER A 243 6.91 -17.77 13.62
CA SER A 243 6.89 -19.09 14.28
C SER A 243 5.65 -19.31 15.14
N VAL A 244 5.18 -18.28 15.84
CA VAL A 244 3.95 -18.32 16.64
C VAL A 244 2.75 -18.54 15.72
N ALA A 245 2.63 -17.78 14.62
CA ALA A 245 1.56 -17.94 13.64
C ALA A 245 1.54 -19.35 13.03
N TYR A 246 2.70 -19.89 12.66
CA TYR A 246 2.79 -21.24 12.11
C TYR A 246 2.37 -22.32 13.13
N LYS A 247 2.86 -22.24 14.37
CA LYS A 247 2.45 -23.17 15.43
C LYS A 247 0.96 -23.08 15.73
N THR A 248 0.42 -21.87 15.83
CA THR A 248 -1.01 -21.63 16.02
C THR A 248 -1.85 -22.20 14.87
N PHE A 249 -1.39 -22.06 13.62
CA PHE A 249 -2.08 -22.65 12.47
C PHE A 249 -2.12 -24.18 12.51
N LEU A 250 -1.03 -24.83 12.92
CA LEU A 250 -0.98 -26.28 13.06
C LEU A 250 -1.86 -26.78 14.21
N SER A 251 -1.96 -26.03 15.31
CA SER A 251 -2.71 -26.45 16.51
C SER A 251 -4.21 -26.18 16.44
N GLN A 252 -4.66 -25.12 15.75
CA GLN A 252 -6.07 -24.69 15.79
C GLN A 252 -6.96 -25.27 14.68
N GLY A 253 -6.44 -26.09 13.76
CA GLY A 253 -7.25 -26.57 12.63
C GLY A 253 -7.65 -25.44 11.66
N ASP A 254 -8.69 -25.66 10.85
CA ASP A 254 -9.22 -24.60 9.98
C ASP A 254 -9.94 -23.54 10.80
N VAL A 255 -9.29 -22.39 10.97
CA VAL A 255 -9.94 -21.20 11.51
C VAL A 255 -10.97 -20.72 10.48
N ASP A 256 -12.23 -21.12 10.67
CA ASP A 256 -13.38 -20.59 9.96
C ASP A 256 -13.81 -19.27 10.60
N TYR A 257 -13.80 -18.22 9.79
CA TYR A 257 -14.09 -16.86 10.22
C TYR A 257 -15.60 -16.62 10.22
N GLN A 258 -16.30 -17.17 11.22
CA GLN A 258 -17.61 -16.67 11.63
C GLN A 258 -17.54 -16.25 13.10
N GLY A 259 -17.27 -14.96 13.32
CA GLY A 259 -17.61 -14.25 14.55
C GLY A 259 -16.94 -14.74 15.84
N SER A 260 -15.64 -14.48 16.04
CA SER A 260 -15.17 -14.32 17.42
C SER A 260 -15.66 -12.95 17.92
N GLY A 261 -16.80 -12.94 18.61
CA GLY A 261 -17.39 -11.72 19.17
C GLY A 261 -16.36 -10.88 19.91
N ASN A 262 -16.21 -9.62 19.49
CA ASN A 262 -15.50 -8.50 20.14
C ASN A 262 -14.11 -8.75 20.76
N LYS A 263 -13.45 -9.89 20.51
CA LYS A 263 -12.07 -10.13 20.96
C LYS A 263 -11.10 -9.69 19.87
N PRO A 264 -10.13 -8.81 20.17
CA PRO A 264 -9.13 -8.40 19.20
C PRO A 264 -8.31 -9.60 18.71
N LEU A 265 -8.11 -9.69 17.41
CA LEU A 265 -7.26 -10.71 16.80
C LEU A 265 -5.84 -10.62 17.35
N THR A 266 -5.26 -11.76 17.71
CA THR A 266 -3.83 -11.81 18.05
C THR A 266 -2.99 -11.57 16.79
N ASP A 267 -1.75 -11.09 16.94
CA ASP A 267 -0.82 -10.91 15.82
C ASP A 267 -0.65 -12.21 14.99
N ALA A 268 -0.55 -13.34 15.69
CA ALA A 268 -0.49 -14.67 15.08
C ALA A 268 -1.70 -14.95 14.18
N LEU A 269 -2.91 -14.65 14.64
CA LEU A 269 -4.13 -14.86 13.85
C LEU A 269 -4.22 -13.91 12.66
N ARG A 270 -3.80 -12.64 12.80
CA ARG A 270 -3.75 -11.69 11.67
C ARG A 270 -2.78 -12.18 10.58
N LYS A 271 -1.61 -12.65 10.98
CA LYS A 271 -0.60 -13.23 10.09
C LYS A 271 -1.15 -14.45 9.33
N ILE A 272 -1.82 -15.37 10.03
CA ILE A 272 -2.47 -16.54 9.42
C ILE A 272 -3.53 -16.10 8.40
N LEU A 273 -4.41 -15.17 8.77
CA LEU A 273 -5.48 -14.68 7.89
C LEU A 273 -4.92 -14.02 6.63
N SER A 274 -3.83 -13.25 6.77
CA SER A 274 -3.19 -12.63 5.61
C SER A 274 -2.68 -13.68 4.62
N VAL A 275 -2.10 -14.79 5.10
CA VAL A 275 -1.61 -15.86 4.23
C VAL A 275 -2.77 -16.64 3.60
N LYS A 276 -3.82 -16.95 4.37
CA LYS A 276 -5.04 -17.58 3.82
C LYS A 276 -5.63 -16.76 2.66
N LYS A 277 -5.71 -15.43 2.82
CA LYS A 277 -6.22 -14.52 1.79
C LYS A 277 -5.32 -14.46 0.56
N GLU A 278 -4.00 -14.50 0.74
CA GLU A 278 -3.04 -14.59 -0.37
C GLU A 278 -3.25 -15.86 -1.20
N VAL A 279 -3.29 -17.02 -0.53
CA VAL A 279 -3.50 -18.33 -1.18
C VAL A 279 -4.83 -18.35 -1.93
N LEU A 280 -5.90 -17.91 -1.28
CA LEU A 280 -7.24 -17.86 -1.90
C LEU A 280 -7.33 -16.85 -3.04
N LEU A 281 -6.65 -15.70 -2.95
CA LEU A 281 -6.63 -14.73 -4.04
C LEU A 281 -5.91 -15.27 -5.28
N ARG A 282 -4.79 -15.98 -5.10
CA ARG A 282 -4.10 -16.68 -6.20
C ARG A 282 -5.03 -17.67 -6.88
N ALA A 283 -5.67 -18.53 -6.08
CA ALA A 283 -6.58 -19.54 -6.59
C ALA A 283 -7.78 -18.92 -7.29
N PHE A 284 -8.32 -17.81 -6.76
CA PHE A 284 -9.39 -17.07 -7.40
C PHE A 284 -8.97 -16.48 -8.75
N TYR A 285 -7.79 -15.87 -8.84
CA TYR A 285 -7.28 -15.33 -10.10
C TYR A 285 -7.06 -16.43 -11.13
N GLN A 286 -6.47 -17.55 -10.73
CA GLN A 286 -6.30 -18.71 -11.60
C GLN A 286 -7.65 -19.27 -12.09
N TRP A 287 -8.60 -19.44 -11.17
CA TRP A 287 -9.96 -19.88 -11.50
C TRP A 287 -10.64 -18.90 -12.46
N LYS A 288 -10.47 -17.59 -12.28
CA LYS A 288 -11.04 -16.57 -13.16
C LYS A 288 -10.43 -16.63 -14.56
N ILE A 289 -9.14 -16.97 -14.70
CA ILE A 289 -8.49 -17.19 -16.00
C ILE A 289 -9.08 -18.42 -16.69
N GLU A 290 -9.25 -19.52 -15.94
CA GLU A 290 -9.76 -20.80 -16.46
C GLU A 290 -11.25 -20.75 -16.88
N ASN A 291 -12.04 -19.84 -16.30
CA ASN A 291 -13.50 -19.77 -16.53
C ASN A 291 -13.95 -18.54 -17.35
N ASN A 292 -13.04 -17.63 -17.72
CA ASN A 292 -13.33 -16.45 -18.58
C ASN A 292 -12.63 -16.50 -19.96
N THR A 293 -12.31 -17.69 -20.47
CA THR A 293 -12.00 -17.94 -21.89
C THR A 293 -13.18 -18.52 -22.62
#